data_AF-A0AB39M4G4-F1
#
_entry.id   AF-A0AB39M4G4-F1
#
_cell.length_a   1.000
_cell.length_b   1.000
_cell.length_c   1.000
_cell.angle_alpha   90.00
_cell.angle_beta   90.00
_cell.angle_gamma   90.00
#
_symmetry.space_group_name_H-M   'P 1'
#
loop_
_entity.id
_entity.type
_entity.pdbx_description
1 polymer ?
#
loop_
_entity_poly.entity_id
_entity_poly.type
_entity_poly.pdbx_seq_one_letter_code
_entity_poly.pdbx_strand_id
1 'polypeptide(L)'
;MNLPVVQARLAAADAARIERAAAYVESHDTDQVLAELLPALTAAERADVARHLVFDHTAVLVFPDSLDGLCEELRRLGFAPGPVTPSVVVRDRLTRRYGPELADIPVGIVHVAVGTRSVEIFALPVPADSALEAVAADEREAEHESHHAFAVTAPGPVVPAGLRLLLQERGGAVPDGGGYNGHENVTVLYHRTTTHRRFELRLPGRHLPLPDPTTALLTVMTGAWATQAVATMAELNIADHLAEHPGMSAARLAELTATHPDALRRLLRYLTTLGLLTAADDTYHLTAAGQPLRTATEFSLHPLAQLYAGPFYDSFAGLTHSVRTGEEAFAHRNGQHHFAYFAEHPELGDLFHRSMAASAEMFTPVPTLVDFSEVRRVVDVGGGNGALLGRLLRAHPHLEGVLYERPGALEAARTRLTERCSFVAGDFTRSVPEGGDVYLLSRVLHDWDDERCLTILQHCATAMRPGAQLLVVERLLPTPTAVAWDVHMLCNVGGQERDEDHYRRLLEKAGFTVWTSHALPLGASLISAVRATP
;
A
#
# COMPACT_ATOMS: atom_id res chain seq x y z
N MET A 1 -5.43 -70.77 -24.67
CA MET A 1 -4.28 -70.25 -23.92
C MET A 1 -4.64 -68.81 -23.56
N ASN A 2 -4.87 -68.55 -22.27
CA ASN A 2 -5.28 -67.24 -21.76
C ASN A 2 -4.20 -66.21 -22.08
N LEU A 3 -4.60 -65.08 -22.70
CA LEU A 3 -3.79 -63.87 -22.67
C LEU A 3 -3.52 -63.51 -21.20
N PRO A 4 -2.27 -63.21 -20.82
CA PRO A 4 -1.99 -62.80 -19.44
C PRO A 4 -2.75 -61.51 -19.16
N VAL A 5 -3.53 -61.51 -18.09
CA VAL A 5 -4.11 -60.29 -17.51
C VAL A 5 -2.94 -59.36 -17.26
N VAL A 6 -2.92 -58.19 -17.92
CA VAL A 6 -1.90 -57.16 -17.67
C VAL A 6 -1.99 -56.80 -16.20
N GLN A 7 -0.96 -57.15 -15.44
CA GLN A 7 -0.89 -56.87 -14.01
C GLN A 7 -0.94 -55.35 -13.84
N ALA A 8 -1.88 -54.87 -13.02
CA ALA A 8 -2.03 -53.44 -12.75
C ALA A 8 -0.74 -52.91 -12.10
N ARG A 9 -0.19 -51.82 -12.66
CA ARG A 9 1.08 -51.21 -12.20
C ARG A 9 0.88 -50.15 -11.10
N LEU A 10 -0.38 -49.94 -10.73
CA LEU A 10 -0.83 -49.04 -9.68
C LEU A 10 -1.95 -49.73 -8.89
N ALA A 11 -1.90 -49.64 -7.56
CA ALA A 11 -2.93 -50.21 -6.71
C ALA A 11 -4.28 -49.48 -6.90
N ALA A 12 -5.39 -50.21 -6.77
CA ALA A 12 -6.74 -49.62 -6.93
C ALA A 12 -7.01 -48.46 -5.96
N ALA A 13 -6.43 -48.50 -4.75
CA ALA A 13 -6.55 -47.42 -3.77
C ALA A 13 -5.89 -46.11 -4.24
N ASP A 14 -4.74 -46.22 -4.93
CA ASP A 14 -4.02 -45.06 -5.45
C ASP A 14 -4.69 -44.49 -6.71
N ALA A 15 -5.21 -45.36 -7.58
CA ALA A 15 -6.03 -44.94 -8.72
C ALA A 15 -7.27 -44.17 -8.25
N ALA A 16 -8.00 -44.71 -7.26
CA ALA A 16 -9.15 -44.06 -6.67
C ALA A 16 -8.78 -42.73 -5.98
N ARG A 17 -7.57 -42.59 -5.44
CA ARG A 17 -7.08 -41.33 -4.85
C ARG A 17 -6.89 -40.26 -5.92
N ILE A 18 -6.29 -40.61 -7.05
CA ILE A 18 -6.12 -39.69 -8.19
C ILE A 18 -7.48 -39.24 -8.73
N GLU A 19 -8.41 -40.17 -8.93
CA GLU A 19 -9.76 -39.88 -9.40
C GLU A 19 -10.52 -38.96 -8.43
N ARG A 20 -10.41 -39.19 -7.11
CA ARG A 20 -10.99 -38.29 -6.10
C ARG A 20 -10.40 -36.88 -6.16
N ALA A 21 -9.08 -36.77 -6.33
CA ALA A 21 -8.42 -35.47 -6.46
C ALA A 21 -8.88 -34.73 -7.73
N ALA A 22 -9.00 -35.45 -8.86
CA ALA A 22 -9.50 -34.88 -10.11
C ALA A 22 -10.94 -34.40 -9.97
N ALA A 23 -11.83 -35.24 -9.41
CA ALA A 23 -13.23 -34.87 -9.16
C ALA A 23 -13.33 -33.65 -8.23
N TYR A 24 -12.49 -33.55 -7.20
CA TYR A 24 -12.44 -32.40 -6.30
C TYR A 24 -12.05 -31.12 -7.05
N VAL A 25 -10.99 -31.18 -7.88
CA VAL A 25 -10.50 -30.06 -8.69
C VAL A 25 -11.54 -29.54 -9.68
N GLU A 26 -12.35 -30.42 -10.28
CA GLU A 26 -13.44 -30.04 -11.19
C GLU A 26 -14.64 -29.42 -10.47
N SER A 27 -14.95 -29.92 -9.28
CA SER A 27 -16.20 -29.59 -8.58
C SER A 27 -16.11 -28.41 -7.61
N HIS A 28 -14.92 -28.01 -7.18
CA HIS A 28 -14.73 -26.96 -6.17
C HIS A 28 -14.13 -25.69 -6.75
N ASP A 29 -14.70 -24.53 -6.41
CA ASP A 29 -14.09 -23.23 -6.69
C ASP A 29 -13.21 -22.73 -5.52
N THR A 30 -12.57 -21.58 -5.71
CA THR A 30 -11.68 -21.00 -4.69
C THR A 30 -12.39 -20.75 -3.36
N ASP A 31 -13.63 -20.25 -3.35
CA ASP A 31 -14.35 -19.94 -2.10
C ASP A 31 -14.70 -21.21 -1.35
N GLN A 32 -15.14 -22.25 -2.07
CA GLN A 32 -15.49 -23.54 -1.49
C GLN A 32 -14.28 -24.19 -0.81
N VAL A 33 -13.13 -24.25 -1.48
CA VAL A 33 -11.90 -24.79 -0.87
C VAL A 33 -11.46 -23.93 0.33
N LEU A 34 -11.54 -22.60 0.24
CA LEU A 34 -11.21 -21.73 1.37
C LEU A 34 -12.15 -21.94 2.57
N ALA A 35 -13.44 -22.15 2.34
CA ALA A 35 -14.42 -22.41 3.40
C ALA A 35 -14.13 -23.72 4.16
N GLU A 36 -13.67 -24.75 3.45
CA GLU A 36 -13.28 -26.04 4.04
C GLU A 36 -11.96 -25.95 4.82
N LEU A 37 -10.96 -25.29 4.23
CA LEU A 37 -9.65 -25.13 4.85
C LEU A 37 -9.67 -24.19 6.06
N LEU A 38 -10.45 -23.11 5.97
CA LEU A 38 -10.42 -21.96 6.89
C LEU A 38 -11.84 -21.61 7.34
N PRO A 39 -12.52 -22.50 8.08
CA PRO A 39 -13.92 -22.33 8.47
C PRO A 39 -14.17 -21.11 9.38
N ALA A 40 -13.12 -20.53 9.96
CA ALA A 40 -13.21 -19.33 10.79
C ALA A 40 -13.37 -18.02 9.97
N LEU A 41 -13.07 -18.03 8.67
CA LEU A 41 -13.23 -16.85 7.82
C LEU A 41 -14.70 -16.65 7.43
N THR A 42 -15.19 -15.42 7.59
CA THR A 42 -16.51 -15.03 7.07
C THR A 42 -16.53 -14.99 5.54
N ALA A 43 -17.73 -15.01 4.94
CA ALA A 43 -17.86 -14.95 3.48
C ALA A 43 -17.23 -13.68 2.86
N ALA A 44 -17.31 -12.53 3.56
CA ALA A 44 -16.68 -11.29 3.09
C ALA A 44 -15.14 -11.40 3.09
N GLU A 45 -14.55 -11.99 4.12
CA GLU A 45 -13.11 -12.18 4.20
C GLU A 45 -12.59 -13.19 3.18
N ARG A 46 -13.33 -14.28 2.95
CA ARG A 46 -12.97 -15.22 1.89
C ARG A 46 -13.06 -14.59 0.52
N ALA A 47 -14.06 -13.74 0.28
CA ALA A 47 -14.15 -12.98 -0.95
C ALA A 47 -12.95 -12.03 -1.12
N ASP A 48 -12.47 -11.38 -0.06
CA ASP A 48 -11.26 -10.54 -0.11
C ASP A 48 -9.99 -11.38 -0.37
N VAL A 49 -9.84 -12.54 0.27
CA VAL A 49 -8.73 -13.47 0.01
C VAL A 49 -8.77 -13.96 -1.44
N ALA A 50 -9.94 -14.37 -1.94
CA ALA A 50 -10.13 -14.90 -3.29
C ALA A 50 -9.89 -13.86 -4.42
N ARG A 51 -9.81 -12.55 -4.10
CA ARG A 51 -9.32 -11.54 -5.06
C ARG A 51 -7.84 -11.67 -5.38
N HIS A 52 -7.07 -12.30 -4.50
CA HIS A 52 -5.62 -12.32 -4.55
C HIS A 52 -5.04 -13.71 -4.80
N LEU A 53 -5.85 -14.76 -4.67
CA LEU A 53 -5.44 -16.13 -4.95
C LEU A 53 -6.54 -16.92 -5.63
N VAL A 54 -6.14 -17.94 -6.36
CA VAL A 54 -7.07 -18.86 -7.05
C VAL A 54 -6.69 -20.29 -6.71
N PHE A 55 -7.69 -21.14 -6.52
CA PHE A 55 -7.46 -22.57 -6.36
C PHE A 55 -6.86 -23.13 -7.65
N ASP A 56 -5.69 -23.74 -7.53
CA ASP A 56 -4.80 -24.07 -8.66
C ASP A 56 -4.78 -25.58 -8.91
N HIS A 57 -4.43 -26.37 -7.89
CA HIS A 57 -4.37 -27.82 -8.00
C HIS A 57 -4.59 -28.53 -6.65
N THR A 58 -4.87 -29.83 -6.73
CA THR A 58 -4.79 -30.75 -5.59
C THR A 58 -3.60 -31.67 -5.80
N ALA A 59 -2.78 -31.86 -4.77
CA ALA A 59 -1.66 -32.77 -4.79
C ALA A 59 -1.96 -34.06 -4.03
N VAL A 60 -1.47 -35.20 -4.52
CA VAL A 60 -1.58 -36.52 -3.88
C VAL A 60 -0.30 -37.33 -4.02
N LEU A 61 -0.01 -38.18 -3.04
CA LEU A 61 1.08 -39.17 -3.10
C LEU A 61 0.53 -40.57 -3.40
N VAL A 62 1.14 -41.23 -4.39
CA VAL A 62 0.82 -42.58 -4.86
C VAL A 62 2.06 -43.46 -4.99
N PHE A 63 1.84 -44.78 -5.10
CA PHE A 63 2.89 -45.79 -4.98
C PHE A 63 2.85 -46.77 -6.16
N PRO A 64 3.30 -46.36 -7.37
CA PRO A 64 3.37 -47.25 -8.52
C PRO A 64 4.54 -48.24 -8.41
N ASP A 65 4.57 -49.26 -9.27
CA ASP A 65 5.73 -50.15 -9.39
C ASP A 65 6.99 -49.41 -9.92
N SER A 66 6.78 -48.38 -10.74
CA SER A 66 7.77 -47.60 -11.45
C SER A 66 7.16 -46.27 -11.93
N LEU A 67 8.01 -45.25 -12.16
CA LEU A 67 7.54 -43.96 -12.67
C LEU A 67 6.99 -44.07 -14.11
N ASP A 68 7.61 -44.89 -14.96
CA ASP A 68 7.12 -45.14 -16.31
C ASP A 68 5.78 -45.89 -16.30
N GLY A 69 5.63 -46.87 -15.40
CA GLY A 69 4.39 -47.60 -15.17
C GLY A 69 3.24 -46.69 -14.74
N LEU A 70 3.51 -45.68 -13.91
CA LEU A 70 2.51 -44.68 -13.52
C LEU A 70 1.96 -43.92 -14.73
N CYS A 71 2.81 -43.43 -15.64
CA CYS A 71 2.34 -42.69 -16.81
C CYS A 71 1.47 -43.55 -17.74
N GLU A 72 1.76 -44.83 -17.89
CA GLU A 72 0.90 -45.76 -18.65
C GLU A 72 -0.45 -45.95 -17.96
N GLU A 73 -0.46 -46.14 -16.64
CA GLU A 73 -1.66 -46.29 -15.84
C GLU A 73 -2.55 -45.04 -15.87
N LEU A 74 -1.96 -43.84 -15.74
CA LEU A 74 -2.70 -42.59 -15.85
C LEU A 74 -3.41 -42.43 -17.20
N ARG A 75 -2.75 -42.83 -18.30
CA ARG A 75 -3.39 -42.85 -19.63
C ARG A 75 -4.53 -43.85 -19.71
N ARG A 76 -4.40 -45.01 -19.06
CA ARG A 76 -5.48 -46.01 -18.98
C ARG A 76 -6.69 -45.50 -18.19
N LEU A 77 -6.45 -44.70 -17.16
CA LEU A 77 -7.48 -44.01 -16.38
C LEU A 77 -8.09 -42.79 -17.11
N GLY A 78 -7.62 -42.47 -18.32
CA GLY A 78 -8.15 -41.38 -19.14
C GLY A 78 -7.48 -40.02 -18.90
N PHE A 79 -6.41 -39.96 -18.12
CA PHE A 79 -5.63 -38.74 -17.90
C PHE A 79 -4.54 -38.56 -18.96
N ALA A 80 -4.14 -37.30 -19.18
CA ALA A 80 -2.98 -36.95 -20.00
C ALA A 80 -1.82 -36.54 -19.08
N PRO A 81 -0.91 -37.46 -18.70
CA PRO A 81 0.22 -37.14 -17.84
C PRO A 81 1.26 -36.28 -18.57
N GLY A 82 1.71 -35.22 -17.91
CA GLY A 82 2.89 -34.46 -18.29
C GLY A 82 4.19 -35.24 -18.08
N PRO A 83 5.35 -34.59 -18.33
CA PRO A 83 6.65 -35.20 -18.08
C PRO A 83 6.85 -35.46 -16.58
N VAL A 84 7.55 -36.56 -16.25
CA VAL A 84 7.95 -36.85 -14.88
C VAL A 84 9.13 -35.97 -14.51
N THR A 85 9.01 -35.21 -13.42
CA THR A 85 10.11 -34.40 -12.86
C THR A 85 10.53 -34.92 -11.48
N PRO A 86 11.80 -34.78 -11.07
CA PRO A 86 12.23 -35.22 -9.75
C PRO A 86 11.67 -34.34 -8.61
N SER A 87 11.13 -34.95 -7.55
CA SER A 87 10.73 -34.26 -6.32
C SER A 87 11.77 -34.41 -5.21
N VAL A 88 12.62 -33.40 -5.05
CA VAL A 88 13.59 -33.36 -3.94
C VAL A 88 12.88 -33.10 -2.61
N VAL A 89 11.89 -32.20 -2.61
CA VAL A 89 11.20 -31.78 -1.37
C VAL A 89 10.41 -32.92 -0.74
N VAL A 90 9.62 -33.66 -1.54
CA VAL A 90 8.83 -34.79 -1.01
C VAL A 90 9.74 -35.94 -0.59
N ARG A 91 10.79 -36.24 -1.37
CA ARG A 91 11.81 -37.23 -0.98
C ARG A 91 12.45 -36.90 0.37
N ASP A 92 12.85 -35.65 0.59
CA ASP A 92 13.48 -35.23 1.85
C ASP A 92 12.49 -35.28 3.03
N ARG A 93 11.19 -35.05 2.80
CA ARG A 93 10.14 -35.23 3.82
C ARG A 93 9.95 -36.71 4.16
N LEU A 94 9.81 -37.56 3.15
CA LEU A 94 9.67 -39.02 3.33
C LEU A 94 10.89 -39.60 4.05
N THR A 95 12.10 -39.19 3.67
CA THR A 95 13.36 -39.59 4.32
C THR A 95 13.41 -39.18 5.79
N ARG A 96 12.96 -37.97 6.13
CA ARG A 96 12.88 -37.53 7.53
C ARG A 96 11.85 -38.31 8.34
N ARG A 97 10.75 -38.73 7.71
CA ARG A 97 9.63 -39.42 8.37
C ARG A 97 9.92 -40.90 8.60
N TYR A 98 10.46 -41.59 7.60
CA TYR A 98 10.60 -43.05 7.61
C TYR A 98 12.06 -43.53 7.66
N GLY A 99 13.04 -42.65 7.48
CA GLY A 99 14.46 -42.97 7.64
C GLY A 99 15.31 -42.75 6.38
N PRO A 100 16.65 -42.86 6.52
CA PRO A 100 17.62 -42.52 5.48
C PRO A 100 17.57 -43.42 4.23
N GLU A 101 16.92 -44.59 4.33
CA GLU A 101 16.80 -45.56 3.23
C GLU A 101 16.05 -44.99 2.00
N LEU A 102 15.22 -43.96 2.21
CA LEU A 102 14.49 -43.26 1.15
C LEU A 102 15.30 -42.15 0.48
N ALA A 103 16.49 -41.80 0.98
CA ALA A 103 17.28 -40.69 0.47
C ALA A 103 17.72 -40.89 -1.00
N ASP A 104 17.96 -42.14 -1.38
CA ASP A 104 18.42 -42.54 -2.71
C ASP A 104 17.29 -43.03 -3.62
N ILE A 105 16.05 -43.10 -3.12
CA ILE A 105 14.90 -43.57 -3.90
C ILE A 105 14.33 -42.38 -4.70
N PRO A 106 14.17 -42.51 -6.03
CA PRO A 106 13.65 -41.43 -6.86
C PRO A 106 12.17 -41.22 -6.58
N VAL A 107 11.79 -40.02 -6.15
CA VAL A 107 10.39 -39.57 -6.09
C VAL A 107 10.11 -38.69 -7.30
N GLY A 108 9.07 -39.02 -8.06
CA GLY A 108 8.64 -38.25 -9.22
C GLY A 108 7.46 -37.33 -8.94
N ILE A 109 7.29 -36.29 -9.75
CA ILE A 109 6.10 -35.45 -9.85
C ILE A 109 5.54 -35.61 -11.26
N VAL A 110 4.23 -35.84 -11.37
CA VAL A 110 3.50 -35.87 -12.63
C VAL A 110 2.27 -34.99 -12.50
N HIS A 111 2.13 -34.00 -13.39
CA HIS A 111 0.91 -33.21 -13.47
C HIS A 111 -0.05 -33.82 -14.48
N VAL A 112 -1.33 -33.91 -14.12
CA VAL A 112 -2.41 -34.24 -15.04
C VAL A 112 -3.37 -33.06 -15.13
N ALA A 113 -3.71 -32.65 -16.36
CA ALA A 113 -4.63 -31.54 -16.59
C ALA A 113 -6.08 -31.96 -16.30
N VAL A 114 -6.82 -31.11 -15.61
CA VAL A 114 -8.22 -31.30 -15.23
C VAL A 114 -8.95 -29.97 -15.42
N GLY A 115 -9.62 -29.82 -16.57
CA GLY A 115 -10.19 -28.53 -16.99
C GLY A 115 -9.11 -27.46 -17.18
N THR A 116 -9.23 -26.34 -16.45
CA THR A 116 -8.23 -25.25 -16.42
C THR A 116 -7.20 -25.40 -15.30
N ARG A 117 -7.30 -26.47 -14.50
CA ARG A 117 -6.48 -26.75 -13.32
C ARG A 117 -5.72 -28.05 -13.51
N SER A 118 -5.04 -28.52 -12.47
CA SER A 118 -4.34 -29.81 -12.50
C SER A 118 -4.49 -30.61 -11.22
N VAL A 119 -4.13 -31.90 -11.30
CA VAL A 119 -3.76 -32.71 -10.14
C VAL A 119 -2.26 -32.93 -10.21
N GLU A 120 -1.57 -32.65 -9.10
CA GLU A 120 -0.15 -32.90 -8.94
C GLU A 120 0.04 -34.26 -8.25
N ILE A 121 0.73 -35.19 -8.92
CA ILE A 121 0.87 -36.56 -8.44
C ILE A 121 2.32 -36.79 -8.05
N PHE A 122 2.58 -36.88 -6.75
CA PHE A 122 3.84 -37.38 -6.24
C PHE A 122 3.85 -38.90 -6.34
N ALA A 123 4.97 -39.45 -6.79
CA ALA A 123 5.11 -40.88 -7.05
C ALA A 123 6.36 -41.41 -6.35
N LEU A 124 6.16 -42.28 -5.36
CA LEU A 124 7.22 -43.08 -4.77
C LEU A 124 7.14 -44.50 -5.37
N PRO A 125 8.12 -44.93 -6.20
CA PRO A 125 8.13 -46.29 -6.71
C PRO A 125 8.25 -47.31 -5.57
N VAL A 126 7.32 -48.25 -5.52
CA VAL A 126 7.26 -49.33 -4.52
C VAL A 126 7.17 -50.66 -5.26
N PRO A 127 8.32 -51.30 -5.52
CA PRO A 127 8.34 -52.66 -6.07
C PRO A 127 7.63 -53.63 -5.13
N ALA A 128 6.99 -54.65 -5.71
CA ALA A 128 6.37 -55.73 -4.95
C ALA A 128 7.40 -56.42 -4.04
N ASP A 129 6.95 -56.82 -2.85
CA ASP A 129 7.75 -57.50 -1.82
C ASP A 129 8.93 -56.65 -1.29
N SER A 130 8.84 -55.32 -1.40
CA SER A 130 9.85 -54.40 -0.87
C SER A 130 9.49 -53.88 0.53
N ALA A 131 10.51 -53.48 1.30
CA ALA A 131 10.33 -52.84 2.61
C ALA A 131 9.53 -51.52 2.55
N LEU A 132 9.36 -50.94 1.35
CA LEU A 132 8.61 -49.72 1.09
C LEU A 132 7.09 -49.93 1.13
N GLU A 133 6.60 -51.17 1.12
CA GLU A 133 5.16 -51.44 1.26
C GLU A 133 4.59 -50.93 2.59
N ALA A 134 5.37 -51.01 3.67
CA ALA A 134 5.00 -50.45 4.97
C ALA A 134 4.88 -48.92 4.93
N VAL A 135 5.81 -48.24 4.22
CA VAL A 135 5.77 -46.79 4.01
C VAL A 135 4.54 -46.40 3.18
N ALA A 136 4.26 -47.14 2.10
CA ALA A 136 3.10 -46.91 1.26
C ALA A 136 1.78 -47.12 2.01
N ALA A 137 1.70 -48.12 2.91
CA ALA A 137 0.51 -48.36 3.71
C ALA A 137 0.25 -47.20 4.68
N ASP A 138 1.28 -46.74 5.40
CA ASP A 138 1.18 -45.62 6.33
C ASP A 138 0.80 -44.31 5.62
N GLU A 139 1.44 -43.98 4.50
CA GLU A 139 1.08 -42.79 3.71
C GLU A 139 -0.31 -42.87 3.07
N ARG A 140 -0.78 -44.07 2.74
CA ARG A 140 -2.16 -44.25 2.26
C ARG A 140 -3.17 -43.94 3.36
N GLU A 141 -2.88 -44.29 4.60
CA GLU A 141 -3.76 -43.99 5.73
C GLU A 141 -3.66 -42.54 6.18
N ALA A 142 -2.44 -42.01 6.28
CA ALA A 142 -2.18 -40.71 6.90
C ALA A 142 -2.29 -39.52 5.93
N GLU A 143 -2.15 -39.77 4.63
CA GLU A 143 -2.22 -38.79 3.54
C GLU A 143 -1.33 -37.56 3.77
N HIS A 144 -0.08 -37.76 4.20
CA HIS A 144 0.77 -36.66 4.67
C HIS A 144 1.16 -35.64 3.60
N GLU A 145 1.22 -36.07 2.35
CA GLU A 145 1.58 -35.21 1.21
C GLU A 145 0.35 -34.78 0.38
N SER A 146 -0.87 -35.16 0.78
CA SER A 146 -2.10 -34.66 0.16
C SER A 146 -2.40 -33.23 0.61
N HIS A 147 -2.63 -32.33 -0.34
CA HIS A 147 -2.95 -30.92 -0.04
C HIS A 147 -3.63 -30.20 -1.20
N HIS A 148 -4.24 -29.05 -0.91
CA HIS A 148 -4.77 -28.12 -1.91
C HIS A 148 -3.83 -26.92 -2.06
N ALA A 149 -3.61 -26.47 -3.29
CA ALA A 149 -2.72 -25.38 -3.60
C ALA A 149 -3.45 -24.20 -4.22
N PHE A 150 -3.02 -23.00 -3.84
CA PHE A 150 -3.51 -21.75 -4.41
C PHE A 150 -2.39 -20.97 -5.08
N ALA A 151 -2.66 -20.48 -6.30
CA ALA A 151 -1.78 -19.55 -6.99
C ALA A 151 -2.13 -18.11 -6.61
N VAL A 152 -1.15 -17.34 -6.15
CA VAL A 152 -1.32 -15.92 -5.84
C VAL A 152 -1.21 -15.11 -7.13
N THR A 153 -2.30 -14.43 -7.51
CA THR A 153 -2.44 -13.76 -8.81
C THR A 153 -1.84 -12.35 -8.85
N ALA A 154 -1.58 -11.73 -7.69
CA ALA A 154 -1.01 -10.39 -7.58
C ALA A 154 0.08 -10.31 -6.48
N PRO A 155 1.31 -10.79 -6.72
CA PRO A 155 2.32 -10.98 -5.67
C PRO A 155 3.06 -9.69 -5.24
N GLY A 156 2.42 -8.51 -5.31
CA GLY A 156 3.02 -7.30 -4.74
C GLY A 156 3.25 -7.48 -3.23
N PRO A 157 4.30 -6.88 -2.61
CA PRO A 157 4.73 -7.19 -1.24
C PRO A 157 3.66 -7.01 -0.16
N VAL A 158 2.64 -6.19 -0.43
CA VAL A 158 1.48 -5.96 0.46
C VAL A 158 0.53 -7.18 0.51
N VAL A 159 0.40 -7.91 -0.60
CA VAL A 159 -0.56 -9.01 -0.74
C VAL A 159 -0.17 -10.22 0.11
N PRO A 160 1.09 -10.71 0.11
CA PRO A 160 1.50 -11.79 1.02
C PRO A 160 1.35 -11.43 2.50
N ALA A 161 1.60 -10.17 2.89
CA ALA A 161 1.44 -9.70 4.27
C ALA A 161 -0.03 -9.71 4.72
N GLY A 162 -0.93 -9.15 3.90
CA GLY A 162 -2.36 -9.14 4.16
C GLY A 162 -2.98 -10.54 4.14
N LEU A 163 -2.61 -11.37 3.15
CA LEU A 163 -3.02 -12.77 3.08
C LEU A 163 -2.55 -13.52 4.32
N ARG A 164 -1.31 -13.34 4.77
CA ARG A 164 -0.82 -13.98 6.00
C ARG A 164 -1.67 -13.59 7.21
N LEU A 165 -1.97 -12.32 7.40
CA LEU A 165 -2.78 -11.86 8.54
C LEU A 165 -4.18 -12.49 8.51
N LEU A 166 -4.86 -12.47 7.37
CA LEU A 166 -6.17 -13.08 7.23
C LEU A 166 -6.12 -14.60 7.45
N LEU A 167 -5.17 -15.29 6.82
CA LEU A 167 -5.05 -16.74 6.90
C LEU A 167 -4.66 -17.21 8.31
N GLN A 168 -3.72 -16.54 8.98
CA GLN A 168 -3.17 -16.96 10.26
C GLN A 168 -3.98 -16.43 11.44
N GLU A 169 -4.19 -15.11 11.52
CA GLU A 169 -4.84 -14.48 12.69
C GLU A 169 -6.35 -14.71 12.70
N ARG A 170 -7.00 -14.75 11.52
CA ARG A 170 -8.45 -14.94 11.42
C ARG A 170 -8.85 -16.34 10.96
N GLY A 171 -8.08 -16.93 10.04
CA GLY A 171 -8.33 -18.27 9.51
C GLY A 171 -7.75 -19.42 10.34
N GLY A 172 -6.87 -19.13 11.31
CA GLY A 172 -6.23 -20.13 12.17
C GLY A 172 -5.17 -21.00 11.49
N ALA A 173 -4.66 -20.58 10.33
CA ALA A 173 -3.59 -21.27 9.62
C ALA A 173 -2.25 -21.12 10.34
N VAL A 174 -1.47 -22.20 10.42
CA VAL A 174 -0.14 -22.22 11.04
C VAL A 174 0.92 -22.52 9.97
N PRO A 175 1.99 -21.73 9.84
CA PRO A 175 3.09 -22.03 8.91
C PRO A 175 3.64 -23.46 9.06
N ASP A 176 3.87 -24.14 7.93
CA ASP A 176 4.42 -25.50 7.83
C ASP A 176 5.66 -25.57 6.91
N GLY A 177 6.41 -24.47 6.86
CA GLY A 177 7.59 -24.32 6.02
C GLY A 177 7.29 -23.80 4.61
N GLY A 178 8.23 -24.02 3.69
CA GLY A 178 8.21 -23.42 2.36
C GLY A 178 9.62 -23.09 1.87
N GLY A 179 9.72 -22.58 0.66
CA GLY A 179 11.00 -22.21 0.06
C GLY A 179 10.86 -21.60 -1.33
N TYR A 180 11.96 -21.03 -1.82
CA TYR A 180 12.04 -20.52 -3.19
C TYR A 180 12.56 -21.60 -4.13
N ASN A 181 11.77 -21.93 -5.15
CA ASN A 181 12.18 -22.77 -6.27
C ASN A 181 12.71 -21.87 -7.40
N GLY A 182 14.03 -21.87 -7.60
CA GLY A 182 14.68 -21.09 -8.66
C GLY A 182 14.43 -21.58 -10.08
N HIS A 183 13.97 -22.84 -10.26
CA HIS A 183 13.66 -23.39 -11.59
C HIS A 183 12.33 -22.84 -12.12
N GLU A 184 11.32 -22.80 -11.25
CA GLU A 184 9.99 -22.27 -11.59
C GLU A 184 9.85 -20.77 -11.31
N ASN A 185 10.86 -20.17 -10.68
CA ASN A 185 10.82 -18.81 -10.14
C ASN A 185 9.57 -18.58 -9.28
N VAL A 186 9.31 -19.49 -8.35
CA VAL A 186 8.14 -19.46 -7.46
C VAL A 186 8.60 -19.64 -6.01
N THR A 187 8.01 -18.87 -5.10
CA THR A 187 8.09 -19.13 -3.66
C THR A 187 6.86 -19.91 -3.21
N VAL A 188 7.09 -21.04 -2.57
CA VAL A 188 6.05 -21.93 -2.05
C VAL A 188 5.97 -21.80 -0.55
N LEU A 189 4.78 -21.55 0.00
CA LEU A 189 4.53 -21.46 1.43
C LEU A 189 3.49 -22.50 1.85
N TYR A 190 3.82 -23.34 2.82
CA TYR A 190 2.92 -24.34 3.36
C TYR A 190 2.29 -23.87 4.66
N HIS A 191 1.04 -24.24 4.88
CA HIS A 191 0.30 -23.96 6.10
C HIS A 191 -0.52 -25.18 6.52
N ARG A 192 -0.78 -25.34 7.81
CA ARG A 192 -1.72 -26.34 8.37
C ARG A 192 -2.90 -25.64 9.01
N THR A 193 -4.04 -26.31 9.06
CA THR A 193 -5.22 -25.84 9.78
C THR A 193 -5.70 -26.93 10.74
N THR A 194 -6.74 -26.66 11.51
CA THR A 194 -7.36 -27.67 12.38
C THR A 194 -8.07 -28.76 11.57
N THR A 195 -8.55 -28.42 10.37
CA THR A 195 -9.30 -29.33 9.49
C THR A 195 -8.41 -30.05 8.48
N HIS A 196 -7.26 -29.46 8.11
CA HIS A 196 -6.40 -30.00 7.07
C HIS A 196 -4.94 -30.03 7.50
N ARG A 197 -4.26 -31.12 7.16
CA ARG A 197 -2.84 -31.31 7.48
C ARG A 197 -1.95 -30.30 6.76
N ARG A 198 -2.31 -29.90 5.52
CA ARG A 198 -1.54 -28.95 4.73
C ARG A 198 -2.37 -28.31 3.62
N PHE A 199 -2.10 -27.04 3.34
CA PHE A 199 -2.39 -26.38 2.07
C PHE A 199 -1.19 -25.53 1.62
N GLU A 200 -1.12 -25.24 0.33
CA GLU A 200 0.01 -24.59 -0.34
C GLU A 200 -0.40 -23.22 -0.90
N LEU A 201 0.49 -22.23 -0.76
CA LEU A 201 0.43 -20.96 -1.49
C LEU A 201 1.63 -20.86 -2.43
N ARG A 202 1.36 -20.64 -3.72
CA ARG A 202 2.36 -20.44 -4.77
C ARG A 202 2.43 -18.97 -5.14
N LEU A 203 3.59 -18.37 -4.91
CA LEU A 203 3.84 -16.95 -5.18
C LEU A 203 4.85 -16.82 -6.32
N PRO A 204 4.49 -16.23 -7.47
CA PRO A 204 5.46 -15.94 -8.52
C PRO A 204 6.57 -15.01 -8.02
N GLY A 205 7.83 -15.36 -8.28
CA GLY A 205 9.03 -14.65 -7.86
C GLY A 205 9.65 -15.12 -6.54
N ARG A 206 10.75 -14.48 -6.16
CA ARG A 206 11.43 -14.71 -4.88
C ARG A 206 10.83 -13.79 -3.81
N HIS A 207 10.14 -14.38 -2.84
CA HIS A 207 9.58 -13.68 -1.69
C HIS A 207 10.41 -13.99 -0.46
N LEU A 208 10.86 -12.94 0.23
CA LEU A 208 11.49 -13.11 1.54
C LEU A 208 10.41 -13.47 2.56
N PRO A 209 10.72 -14.30 3.58
CA PRO A 209 9.79 -14.51 4.68
C PRO A 209 9.42 -13.15 5.29
N LEU A 210 8.13 -12.93 5.50
CA LEU A 210 7.65 -11.74 6.18
C LEU A 210 8.34 -11.65 7.56
N PRO A 211 8.80 -10.46 7.97
CA PRO A 211 9.44 -10.28 9.26
C PRO A 211 8.53 -10.79 10.37
N ASP A 212 9.13 -11.33 11.43
CA ASP A 212 8.35 -11.70 12.60
C ASP A 212 7.59 -10.47 13.15
N PRO A 213 6.41 -10.66 13.78
CA PRO A 213 5.58 -9.54 14.23
C PRO A 213 6.31 -8.56 15.15
N THR A 214 7.27 -9.04 15.96
CA THR A 214 8.07 -8.18 16.84
C THR A 214 9.01 -7.30 16.04
N THR A 215 9.72 -7.83 15.04
CA THR A 215 10.56 -7.05 14.12
C THR A 215 9.73 -6.07 13.29
N ALA A 216 8.54 -6.46 12.85
CA ALA A 216 7.63 -5.56 12.14
C ALA A 216 7.20 -4.38 13.04
N LEU A 217 6.80 -4.66 14.29
CA LEU A 217 6.43 -3.62 15.25
C LEU A 217 7.63 -2.71 15.60
N LEU A 218 8.81 -3.27 15.82
CA LEU A 218 10.03 -2.48 16.05
C LEU A 218 10.34 -1.56 14.87
N THR A 219 10.13 -2.03 13.63
CA THR A 219 10.30 -1.19 12.42
C THR A 219 9.33 -0.01 12.44
N VAL A 220 8.06 -0.23 12.81
CA VAL A 220 7.07 0.86 12.94
C VAL A 220 7.44 1.82 14.07
N MET A 221 7.80 1.32 15.25
CA MET A 221 8.17 2.14 16.41
C MET A 221 9.38 3.03 16.14
N THR A 222 10.30 2.58 15.29
CA THR A 222 11.54 3.29 14.96
C THR A 222 11.39 4.22 13.75
N GLY A 223 10.19 4.32 13.16
CA GLY A 223 9.91 5.24 12.04
C GLY A 223 10.21 6.71 12.34
N ALA A 224 10.13 7.12 13.61
CA ALA A 224 10.50 8.46 14.06
C ALA A 224 11.98 8.81 13.75
N TRP A 225 12.87 7.81 13.76
CA TRP A 225 14.28 7.98 13.39
C TRP A 225 14.44 8.26 11.89
N ALA A 226 13.59 7.65 11.07
CA ALA A 226 13.57 7.91 9.63
C ALA A 226 13.17 9.35 9.35
N THR A 227 12.12 9.87 9.99
CA THR A 227 11.69 11.27 9.87
C THR A 227 12.84 12.25 10.15
N GLN A 228 13.56 12.04 11.26
CA GLN A 228 14.72 12.87 11.62
C GLN A 228 15.87 12.70 10.62
N ALA A 229 16.17 11.47 10.18
CA ALA A 229 17.23 11.23 9.19
C ALA A 229 16.96 11.94 7.85
N VAL A 230 15.70 11.94 7.38
CA VAL A 230 15.30 12.66 6.16
C VAL A 230 15.44 14.17 6.34
N ALA A 231 15.05 14.71 7.49
CA ALA A 231 15.22 16.14 7.77
C ALA A 231 16.69 16.53 7.88
N THR A 232 17.55 15.72 8.50
CA THR A 232 19.00 15.96 8.52
C THR A 232 19.58 15.90 7.12
N MET A 233 19.10 14.98 6.25
CA MET A 233 19.52 14.94 4.85
C MET A 233 19.17 16.23 4.10
N ALA A 234 17.97 16.79 4.36
CA ALA A 234 17.53 18.06 3.81
C ALA A 234 18.37 19.22 4.37
N GLU A 235 18.49 19.35 5.70
CA GLU A 235 19.26 20.41 6.36
C GLU A 235 20.71 20.50 5.88
N LEU A 236 21.36 19.35 5.68
CA LEU A 236 22.73 19.26 5.18
C LEU A 236 22.83 19.34 3.64
N ASN A 237 21.71 19.54 2.93
CA ASN A 237 21.63 19.62 1.47
C ASN A 237 22.34 18.45 0.74
N ILE A 238 22.32 17.25 1.33
CA ILE A 238 23.02 16.07 0.77
C ILE A 238 22.48 15.73 -0.62
N ALA A 239 21.17 15.89 -0.83
CA ALA A 239 20.52 15.65 -2.11
C ALA A 239 21.07 16.58 -3.21
N ASP A 240 21.30 17.85 -2.90
CA ASP A 240 21.82 18.82 -3.86
C ASP A 240 23.28 18.51 -4.21
N HIS A 241 24.13 18.23 -3.22
CA HIS A 241 25.52 17.84 -3.45
C HIS A 241 25.64 16.60 -4.34
N LEU A 242 24.83 15.56 -4.08
CA LEU A 242 24.84 14.33 -4.86
C LEU A 242 24.20 14.47 -6.26
N ALA A 243 23.33 15.46 -6.45
CA ALA A 243 22.78 15.78 -7.76
C ALA A 243 23.80 16.54 -8.62
N GLU A 244 24.56 17.46 -8.02
CA GLU A 244 25.61 18.22 -8.70
C GLU A 244 26.82 17.34 -9.04
N HIS A 245 27.21 16.45 -8.12
CA HIS A 245 28.32 15.53 -8.32
C HIS A 245 27.94 14.11 -7.85
N PRO A 246 27.38 13.28 -8.75
CA PRO A 246 27.04 11.90 -8.42
C PRO A 246 28.27 11.07 -8.02
N GLY A 247 28.11 10.14 -7.08
CA GLY A 247 29.19 9.22 -6.68
C GLY A 247 30.20 9.83 -5.70
N MET A 248 29.76 10.68 -4.78
CA MET A 248 30.64 11.19 -3.72
C MET A 248 30.89 10.15 -2.62
N SER A 249 32.10 10.15 -2.07
CA SER A 249 32.40 9.41 -0.84
C SER A 249 31.81 10.11 0.40
N ALA A 250 31.62 9.35 1.48
CA ALA A 250 31.21 9.91 2.77
C ALA A 250 32.20 10.98 3.29
N ALA A 251 33.50 10.79 3.06
CA ALA A 251 34.53 11.76 3.47
C ALA A 251 34.36 13.09 2.75
N ARG A 252 34.10 13.06 1.44
CA ARG A 252 33.91 14.29 0.66
C ARG A 252 32.62 15.01 1.03
N LEU A 253 31.53 14.28 1.23
CA LEU A 253 30.28 14.87 1.73
C LEU A 253 30.47 15.48 3.12
N ALA A 254 31.27 14.86 4.00
CA ALA A 254 31.54 15.40 5.33
C ALA A 254 32.28 16.74 5.29
N GLU A 255 33.26 16.88 4.38
CA GLU A 255 33.95 18.15 4.14
C GLU A 255 32.99 19.24 3.65
N LEU A 256 32.15 18.93 2.66
CA LEU A 256 31.22 19.89 2.06
C LEU A 256 30.13 20.35 3.03
N THR A 257 29.67 19.44 3.89
CA THR A 257 28.60 19.71 4.85
C THR A 257 29.11 20.15 6.22
N ALA A 258 30.44 20.27 6.40
CA ALA A 258 31.09 20.57 7.68
C ALA A 258 30.65 19.64 8.83
N THR A 259 30.54 18.34 8.55
CA THR A 259 30.07 17.33 9.53
C THR A 259 31.17 16.37 9.98
N HIS A 260 30.93 15.67 11.09
CA HIS A 260 31.84 14.62 11.56
C HIS A 260 31.81 13.41 10.61
N PRO A 261 32.94 12.97 10.02
CA PRO A 261 32.96 11.95 8.96
C PRO A 261 32.29 10.63 9.35
N ASP A 262 32.53 10.13 10.56
CA ASP A 262 31.93 8.86 10.99
C ASP A 262 30.41 8.99 11.22
N ALA A 263 29.97 10.13 11.74
CA ALA A 263 28.55 10.35 12.04
C ALA A 263 27.76 10.46 10.73
N LEU A 264 28.28 11.24 9.77
CA LEU A 264 27.68 11.34 8.44
C LEU A 264 27.64 9.97 7.74
N ARG A 265 28.72 9.19 7.79
CA ARG A 265 28.76 7.84 7.20
C ARG A 265 27.68 6.92 7.78
N ARG A 266 27.39 7.01 9.09
CA ARG A 266 26.30 6.26 9.73
C ARG A 266 24.93 6.70 9.22
N LEU A 267 24.71 8.01 9.08
CA LEU A 267 23.49 8.57 8.50
C LEU A 267 23.31 8.12 7.05
N LEU A 268 24.33 8.26 6.20
CA LEU A 268 24.28 7.86 4.79
C LEU A 268 23.94 6.39 4.62
N ARG A 269 24.52 5.50 5.45
CA ARG A 269 24.15 4.08 5.47
C ARG A 269 22.68 3.88 5.81
N TYR A 270 22.14 4.61 6.79
CA TYR A 270 20.73 4.51 7.13
C TYR A 270 19.82 5.03 6.00
N LEU A 271 20.16 6.18 5.40
CA LEU A 271 19.46 6.72 4.22
C LEU A 271 19.47 5.76 3.03
N THR A 272 20.53 4.96 2.85
CA THR A 272 20.57 3.86 1.87
C THR A 272 19.55 2.77 2.19
N THR A 273 19.40 2.39 3.46
CA THR A 273 18.35 1.41 3.85
C THR A 273 16.93 1.93 3.68
N LEU A 274 16.73 3.25 3.77
CA LEU A 274 15.47 3.93 3.47
C LEU A 274 15.22 4.10 1.96
N GLY A 275 16.18 3.70 1.11
CA GLY A 275 16.08 3.77 -0.35
C GLY A 275 16.23 5.18 -0.92
N LEU A 276 16.61 6.19 -0.12
CA LEU A 276 16.84 7.56 -0.57
C LEU A 276 18.18 7.72 -1.30
N LEU A 277 19.14 6.86 -0.94
CA LEU A 277 20.46 6.77 -1.54
C LEU A 277 20.75 5.34 -1.99
N THR A 278 21.63 5.16 -2.95
CA THR A 278 22.33 3.90 -3.21
C THR A 278 23.81 4.06 -2.89
N ALA A 279 24.47 2.94 -2.57
CA ALA A 279 25.90 2.90 -2.32
C ALA A 279 26.58 1.90 -3.26
N ALA A 280 27.68 2.31 -3.89
CA ALA A 280 28.54 1.48 -4.74
C ALA A 280 29.99 1.90 -4.56
N ASP A 281 30.91 0.96 -4.37
CA ASP A 281 32.36 1.22 -4.24
C ASP A 281 32.71 2.37 -3.27
N ASP A 282 32.10 2.38 -2.08
CA ASP A 282 32.23 3.42 -1.04
C ASP A 282 31.78 4.85 -1.44
N THR A 283 31.02 4.95 -2.54
CA THR A 283 30.40 6.18 -3.02
C THR A 283 28.87 6.11 -2.93
N TYR A 284 28.24 7.28 -2.83
CA TYR A 284 26.79 7.41 -2.70
C TYR A 284 26.18 8.10 -3.91
N HIS A 285 24.97 7.66 -4.28
CA HIS A 285 24.18 8.23 -5.36
C HIS A 285 22.75 8.49 -4.89
N LEU A 286 22.15 9.57 -5.39
CA LEU A 286 20.76 9.93 -5.11
C LEU A 286 19.81 9.02 -5.91
N THR A 287 18.80 8.43 -5.26
CA THR A 287 17.76 7.66 -5.94
C THR A 287 16.60 8.55 -6.37
N ALA A 288 15.68 8.00 -7.17
CA ALA A 288 14.42 8.68 -7.50
C ALA A 288 13.62 9.10 -6.25
N ALA A 289 13.65 8.30 -5.17
CA ALA A 289 12.97 8.63 -3.91
C ALA A 289 13.64 9.78 -3.14
N GLY A 290 14.96 9.97 -3.31
CA GLY A 290 15.70 11.09 -2.74
C GLY A 290 15.65 12.38 -3.56
N GLN A 291 15.33 12.31 -4.86
CA GLN A 291 15.27 13.49 -5.75
C GLN A 291 14.38 14.63 -5.24
N PRO A 292 13.17 14.38 -4.67
CA PRO A 292 12.32 15.45 -4.17
C PRO A 292 12.93 16.26 -3.01
N LEU A 293 14.00 15.79 -2.36
CA LEU A 293 14.69 16.55 -1.30
C LEU A 293 15.67 17.59 -1.83
N ARG A 294 15.85 17.70 -3.15
CA ARG A 294 16.67 18.76 -3.75
C ARG A 294 15.97 20.11 -3.66
N THR A 295 16.70 21.15 -3.29
CA THR A 295 16.13 22.50 -3.08
C THR A 295 15.63 23.12 -4.38
N ALA A 296 16.36 22.92 -5.50
CA ALA A 296 16.05 23.52 -6.79
C ALA A 296 15.15 22.64 -7.69
N THR A 297 14.03 22.15 -7.15
CA THR A 297 13.03 21.38 -7.91
C THR A 297 11.63 21.96 -7.75
N GLU A 298 10.78 21.88 -8.79
CA GLU A 298 9.43 22.49 -8.79
C GLU A 298 8.57 22.01 -7.60
N PHE A 299 8.74 20.75 -7.19
CA PHE A 299 7.99 20.10 -6.12
C PHE A 299 8.91 19.64 -4.98
N SER A 300 9.88 20.49 -4.62
CA SER A 300 10.84 20.17 -3.55
C SER A 300 10.11 19.92 -2.23
N LEU A 301 10.26 18.70 -1.68
CA LEU A 301 9.79 18.29 -0.35
C LEU A 301 10.80 18.65 0.75
N HIS A 302 11.92 19.30 0.42
CA HIS A 302 12.93 19.77 1.36
C HIS A 302 12.36 20.56 2.55
N PRO A 303 11.57 21.65 2.36
CA PRO A 303 11.00 22.39 3.49
C PRO A 303 9.98 21.53 4.28
N LEU A 304 9.27 20.63 3.60
CA LEU A 304 8.30 19.75 4.24
C LEU A 304 8.99 18.76 5.21
N ALA A 305 10.14 18.21 4.81
CA ALA A 305 10.95 17.36 5.67
C ALA A 305 11.38 18.08 6.96
N GLN A 306 11.80 19.34 6.85
CA GLN A 306 12.17 20.16 8.01
C GLN A 306 10.98 20.46 8.93
N LEU A 307 9.82 20.81 8.35
CA LEU A 307 8.61 21.09 9.12
C LEU A 307 8.12 19.85 9.89
N TYR A 308 8.14 18.67 9.23
CA TYR A 308 7.66 17.42 9.82
C TYR A 308 8.59 16.85 10.87
N ALA A 309 9.88 17.17 10.85
CA ALA A 309 10.84 16.79 11.89
C ALA A 309 11.02 17.85 13.00
N GLY A 310 10.46 19.04 12.81
CA GLY A 310 10.48 20.13 13.79
C GLY A 310 9.16 20.22 14.57
N PRO A 311 8.41 21.32 14.45
CA PRO A 311 7.27 21.60 15.34
C PRO A 311 6.17 20.52 15.29
N PHE A 312 5.93 19.89 14.13
CA PHE A 312 4.94 18.82 14.03
C PHE A 312 5.43 17.49 14.62
N TYR A 313 6.74 17.20 14.57
CA TYR A 313 7.32 16.06 15.29
C TYR A 313 7.11 16.22 16.79
N ASP A 314 7.35 17.43 17.31
CA ASP A 314 7.15 17.74 18.73
C ASP A 314 5.69 17.61 19.15
N SER A 315 4.74 18.05 18.32
CA SER A 315 3.30 17.86 18.58
C SER A 315 2.93 16.39 18.73
N PHE A 316 3.48 15.52 17.88
CA PHE A 316 3.19 14.07 17.94
C PHE A 316 3.69 13.42 19.23
N ALA A 317 4.71 13.99 19.89
CA ALA A 317 5.10 13.55 21.25
C ALA A 317 4.00 13.82 22.30
N GLY A 318 3.04 14.70 21.99
CA GLY A 318 1.85 14.98 22.78
C GLY A 318 0.59 14.21 22.37
N LEU A 319 0.64 13.27 21.41
CA LEU A 319 -0.55 12.57 20.89
C LEU A 319 -1.42 11.93 21.99
N THR A 320 -0.82 11.40 23.06
CA THR A 320 -1.59 10.83 24.19
C THR A 320 -2.48 11.86 24.87
N HIS A 321 -2.09 13.14 24.93
CA HIS A 321 -2.96 14.21 25.42
C HIS A 321 -4.18 14.34 24.51
N SER A 322 -3.98 14.49 23.20
CA SER A 322 -5.08 14.63 22.24
C SER A 322 -6.05 13.47 22.26
N VAL A 323 -5.56 12.22 22.37
CA VAL A 323 -6.44 11.04 22.48
C VAL A 323 -7.24 11.04 23.79
N ARG A 324 -6.70 11.60 24.88
CA ARG A 324 -7.38 11.64 26.18
C ARG A 324 -8.39 12.77 26.30
N THR A 325 -8.12 13.92 25.69
CA THR A 325 -8.91 15.15 25.88
C THR A 325 -9.75 15.53 24.66
N GLY A 326 -9.36 15.09 23.47
CA GLY A 326 -9.87 15.59 22.20
C GLY A 326 -9.27 16.94 21.76
N GLU A 327 -8.33 17.49 22.54
CA GLU A 327 -7.70 18.80 22.29
C GLU A 327 -6.35 18.65 21.56
N GLU A 328 -5.95 19.65 20.77
CA GLU A 328 -4.74 19.57 19.95
C GLU A 328 -3.43 19.59 20.77
N ALA A 329 -2.55 18.63 20.48
CA ALA A 329 -1.26 18.48 21.18
C ALA A 329 -0.33 19.67 20.93
N PHE A 330 -0.39 20.31 19.76
CA PHE A 330 0.42 21.48 19.44
C PHE A 330 0.18 22.59 20.47
N ALA A 331 -1.08 22.97 20.71
CA ALA A 331 -1.42 24.05 21.64
C ALA A 331 -1.09 23.65 23.08
N HIS A 332 -1.32 22.40 23.46
CA HIS A 332 -0.93 21.91 24.78
C HIS A 332 0.59 22.07 25.06
N ARG A 333 1.43 21.87 24.04
CA ARG A 333 2.90 21.94 24.19
C ARG A 333 3.47 23.35 24.01
N ASN A 334 2.89 24.14 23.13
CA ASN A 334 3.40 25.46 22.76
C ASN A 334 2.61 26.63 23.41
N GLY A 335 1.55 26.33 24.15
CA GLY A 335 0.71 27.31 24.85
C GLY A 335 -0.33 28.01 23.97
N GLN A 336 -0.32 27.78 22.65
CA GLN A 336 -1.23 28.40 21.69
C GLN A 336 -1.34 27.62 20.38
N HIS A 337 -2.39 27.89 19.61
CA HIS A 337 -2.64 27.28 18.31
C HIS A 337 -1.51 27.57 17.30
N HIS A 338 -1.20 26.60 16.42
CA HIS A 338 -0.02 26.66 15.56
C HIS A 338 0.02 27.89 14.64
N PHE A 339 -1.12 28.33 14.08
CA PHE A 339 -1.15 29.55 13.26
C PHE A 339 -0.76 30.81 14.05
N ALA A 340 -1.18 30.93 15.32
CA ALA A 340 -0.79 32.06 16.16
C ALA A 340 0.71 31.96 16.49
N TYR A 341 1.17 30.76 16.82
CA TYR A 341 2.58 30.49 17.11
C TYR A 341 3.50 30.83 15.92
N PHE A 342 3.17 30.40 14.71
CA PHE A 342 3.97 30.70 13.51
C PHE A 342 3.92 32.18 13.11
N ALA A 343 2.84 32.91 13.43
CA ALA A 343 2.79 34.36 13.20
C ALA A 343 3.76 35.14 14.10
N GLU A 344 4.08 34.61 15.29
CA GLU A 344 5.05 35.19 16.23
C GLU A 344 6.50 34.77 15.94
N HIS A 345 6.71 33.73 15.12
CA HIS A 345 8.02 33.18 14.78
C HIS A 345 8.24 33.21 13.26
N PRO A 346 8.73 34.33 12.70
CA PRO A 346 8.81 34.54 11.25
C PRO A 346 9.52 33.41 10.49
N GLU A 347 10.60 32.84 11.04
CA GLU A 347 11.30 31.73 10.41
C GLU A 347 10.44 30.46 10.26
N LEU A 348 9.56 30.18 11.22
CA LEU A 348 8.63 29.06 11.18
C LEU A 348 7.45 29.35 10.27
N GLY A 349 6.93 30.59 10.28
CA GLY A 349 5.91 31.03 9.33
C GLY A 349 6.39 30.89 7.88
N ASP A 350 7.61 31.34 7.60
CA ASP A 350 8.25 31.19 6.29
C ASP A 350 8.47 29.72 5.91
N LEU A 351 8.93 28.89 6.85
CA LEU A 351 9.07 27.45 6.64
C LEU A 351 7.72 26.82 6.32
N PHE A 352 6.68 27.10 7.11
CA PHE A 352 5.33 26.60 6.91
C PHE A 352 4.80 26.98 5.51
N HIS A 353 4.96 28.24 5.10
CA HIS A 353 4.55 28.70 3.77
C HIS A 353 5.29 27.97 2.64
N ARG A 354 6.61 27.75 2.77
CA ARG A 354 7.37 26.97 1.78
C ARG A 354 6.94 25.50 1.76
N SER A 355 6.66 24.91 2.91
CA SER A 355 6.19 23.53 3.03
C SER A 355 4.80 23.32 2.42
N MET A 356 3.88 24.28 2.61
CA MET A 356 2.56 24.22 1.97
C MET A 356 2.65 24.36 0.44
N ALA A 357 3.69 25.05 -0.06
CA ALA A 357 3.99 25.14 -1.49
C ALA A 357 4.60 23.84 -2.05
N ALA A 358 5.38 23.10 -1.26
CA ALA A 358 5.99 21.82 -1.66
C ALA A 358 4.96 20.80 -2.13
N SER A 359 3.81 20.74 -1.46
CA SER A 359 2.70 19.85 -1.80
C SER A 359 1.88 20.32 -3.02
N ALA A 360 2.31 21.35 -3.76
CA ALA A 360 1.57 21.90 -4.90
C ALA A 360 1.46 20.94 -6.09
N GLU A 361 2.21 19.83 -6.11
CA GLU A 361 2.05 18.76 -7.09
C GLU A 361 0.62 18.22 -7.11
N MET A 362 -0.05 18.20 -5.95
CA MET A 362 -1.46 17.79 -5.83
C MET A 362 -2.40 18.60 -6.74
N PHE A 363 -2.04 19.84 -7.05
CA PHE A 363 -2.85 20.75 -7.86
C PHE A 363 -2.64 20.59 -9.37
N THR A 364 -1.63 19.82 -9.79
CA THR A 364 -1.25 19.70 -11.22
C THR A 364 -2.43 19.32 -12.13
N PRO A 365 -3.31 18.37 -11.77
CA PRO A 365 -4.44 18.00 -12.65
C PRO A 365 -5.61 19.01 -12.62
N VAL A 366 -5.72 19.82 -11.57
CA VAL A 366 -6.92 20.64 -11.30
C VAL A 366 -7.28 21.58 -12.47
N PRO A 367 -6.33 22.30 -13.12
CA PRO A 367 -6.66 23.16 -14.26
C PRO A 367 -7.29 22.44 -15.45
N THR A 368 -7.18 21.12 -15.53
CA THR A 368 -7.72 20.32 -16.65
C THR A 368 -8.90 19.44 -16.27
N LEU A 369 -9.17 19.23 -14.98
CA LEU A 369 -10.28 18.39 -14.51
C LEU A 369 -11.63 19.11 -14.51
N VAL A 370 -11.61 20.44 -14.57
CA VAL A 370 -12.80 21.28 -14.59
C VAL A 370 -12.78 22.14 -15.85
N ASP A 371 -13.94 22.32 -16.46
CA ASP A 371 -14.08 23.20 -17.61
C ASP A 371 -14.14 24.67 -17.16
N PHE A 372 -13.05 25.40 -17.43
CA PHE A 372 -12.93 26.82 -17.14
C PHE A 372 -13.25 27.72 -18.35
N SER A 373 -13.72 27.18 -19.48
CA SER A 373 -13.93 27.95 -20.72
C SER A 373 -14.91 29.12 -20.56
N GLU A 374 -16.01 28.90 -19.83
CA GLU A 374 -17.04 29.91 -19.54
C GLU A 374 -16.85 30.63 -18.19
N VAL A 375 -15.75 30.34 -17.49
CA VAL A 375 -15.39 30.96 -16.21
C VAL A 375 -14.59 32.23 -16.50
N ARG A 376 -14.89 33.32 -15.79
CA ARG A 376 -14.11 34.57 -15.84
C ARG A 376 -13.42 34.86 -14.52
N ARG A 377 -14.09 34.61 -13.39
CA ARG A 377 -13.58 35.00 -12.06
C ARG A 377 -13.54 33.81 -11.10
N VAL A 378 -12.35 33.55 -10.56
CA VAL A 378 -12.11 32.51 -9.55
C VAL A 378 -11.78 33.16 -8.21
N VAL A 379 -12.48 32.76 -7.15
CA VAL A 379 -12.25 33.23 -5.78
C VAL A 379 -11.62 32.10 -4.96
N ASP A 380 -10.37 32.28 -4.54
CA ASP A 380 -9.64 31.33 -3.69
C ASP A 380 -9.77 31.73 -2.23
N VAL A 381 -10.61 31.02 -1.49
CA VAL A 381 -10.97 31.31 -0.09
C VAL A 381 -10.02 30.55 0.82
N GLY A 382 -9.24 31.27 1.63
CA GLY A 382 -8.20 30.65 2.46
C GLY A 382 -7.02 30.11 1.64
N GLY A 383 -6.78 30.63 0.43
CA GLY A 383 -5.81 30.09 -0.53
C GLY A 383 -4.33 30.19 -0.13
N GLY A 384 -4.02 30.70 1.07
CA GLY A 384 -2.66 30.84 1.59
C GLY A 384 -1.77 31.66 0.66
N ASN A 385 -0.70 31.05 0.14
CA ASN A 385 0.23 31.69 -0.79
C ASN A 385 -0.27 31.74 -2.25
N GLY A 386 -1.50 31.27 -2.51
CA GLY A 386 -2.14 31.28 -3.83
C GLY A 386 -1.59 30.26 -4.83
N ALA A 387 -0.92 29.19 -4.40
CA ALA A 387 -0.33 28.21 -5.31
C ALA A 387 -1.34 27.61 -6.31
N LEU A 388 -2.54 27.24 -5.84
CA LEU A 388 -3.60 26.67 -6.69
C LEU A 388 -4.15 27.73 -7.65
N LEU A 389 -4.59 28.89 -7.13
CA LEU A 389 -5.07 29.99 -7.97
C LEU A 389 -4.04 30.40 -9.03
N GLY A 390 -2.77 30.52 -8.67
CA GLY A 390 -1.69 30.86 -9.60
C GLY A 390 -1.53 29.84 -10.72
N ARG A 391 -1.72 28.54 -10.45
CA ARG A 391 -1.71 27.50 -11.49
C ARG A 391 -2.89 27.65 -12.45
N LEU A 392 -4.09 27.91 -11.93
CA LEU A 392 -5.28 28.17 -12.75
C LEU A 392 -5.10 29.39 -13.65
N LEU A 393 -4.64 30.52 -13.09
CA LEU A 393 -4.43 31.75 -13.86
C LEU A 393 -3.37 31.58 -14.96
N ARG A 394 -2.32 30.78 -14.72
CA ARG A 394 -1.29 30.48 -15.74
C ARG A 394 -1.82 29.56 -16.84
N ALA A 395 -2.61 28.55 -16.49
CA ALA A 395 -3.17 27.61 -17.46
C ALA A 395 -4.28 28.24 -18.32
N HIS A 396 -5.02 29.20 -17.76
CA HIS A 396 -6.18 29.84 -18.38
C HIS A 396 -6.01 31.36 -18.41
N PRO A 397 -5.46 31.93 -19.50
CA PRO A 397 -5.13 33.35 -19.59
C PRO A 397 -6.32 34.31 -19.50
N HIS A 398 -7.55 33.82 -19.77
CA HIS A 398 -8.79 34.60 -19.68
C HIS A 398 -9.34 34.73 -18.25
N LEU A 399 -8.80 33.98 -17.29
CA LEU A 399 -9.25 34.05 -15.89
C LEU A 399 -8.67 35.27 -15.16
N GLU A 400 -9.51 35.84 -14.30
CA GLU A 400 -9.17 36.77 -13.23
C GLU A 400 -9.33 36.08 -11.87
N GLY A 401 -8.44 36.40 -10.94
CA GLY A 401 -8.38 35.77 -9.62
C GLY A 401 -8.69 36.74 -8.48
N VAL A 402 -9.30 36.22 -7.42
CA VAL A 402 -9.39 36.87 -6.11
C VAL A 402 -8.75 35.92 -5.09
N LEU A 403 -7.64 36.32 -4.48
CA LEU A 403 -7.09 35.61 -3.33
C LEU A 403 -7.64 36.24 -2.05
N TYR A 404 -8.39 35.46 -1.27
CA TYR A 404 -8.98 35.88 0.00
C TYR A 404 -8.30 35.18 1.18
N GLU A 405 -7.54 35.93 1.97
CA GLU A 405 -6.80 35.44 3.13
C GLU A 405 -6.69 36.55 4.20
N ARG A 406 -6.17 36.22 5.36
CA ARG A 406 -5.74 37.16 6.38
C ARG A 406 -4.58 38.02 5.87
N PRO A 407 -4.37 39.23 6.43
CA PRO A 407 -3.35 40.17 5.97
C PRO A 407 -1.93 39.57 5.86
N GLY A 408 -1.53 38.73 6.81
CA GLY A 408 -0.17 38.17 6.87
C GLY A 408 0.18 37.23 5.71
N ALA A 409 -0.73 36.38 5.24
CA ALA A 409 -0.43 35.45 4.15
C ALA A 409 -0.47 36.12 2.77
N LEU A 410 -1.25 37.20 2.61
CA LEU A 410 -1.34 37.92 1.34
C LEU A 410 0.00 38.50 0.90
N GLU A 411 0.83 38.98 1.83
CA GLU A 411 2.15 39.51 1.50
C GLU A 411 3.06 38.45 0.85
N ALA A 412 3.02 37.21 1.34
CA ALA A 412 3.76 36.10 0.74
C ALA A 412 3.25 35.75 -0.68
N ALA A 413 1.94 35.89 -0.92
CA ALA A 413 1.30 35.58 -2.20
C ALA A 413 1.57 36.64 -3.29
N ARG A 414 1.74 37.92 -2.92
CA ARG A 414 2.01 39.03 -3.86
C ARG A 414 3.23 38.80 -4.74
N THR A 415 4.22 38.11 -4.22
CA THR A 415 5.45 37.79 -4.97
C THR A 415 5.28 36.69 -6.02
N ARG A 416 4.16 35.96 -6.00
CA ARG A 416 3.92 34.75 -6.80
C ARG A 416 2.80 34.87 -7.83
N LEU A 417 1.84 35.76 -7.60
CA LEU A 417 0.66 35.91 -8.44
C LEU A 417 0.81 37.07 -9.42
N THR A 418 0.10 36.98 -10.54
CA THR A 418 0.16 37.93 -11.66
C THR A 418 -0.68 39.18 -11.40
N GLU A 419 -0.59 40.20 -12.27
CA GLU A 419 -1.46 41.39 -12.23
C GLU A 419 -2.96 41.09 -12.39
N ARG A 420 -3.33 39.86 -12.81
CA ARG A 420 -4.72 39.39 -12.93
C ARG A 420 -5.31 38.88 -11.61
N CYS A 421 -4.58 39.00 -10.51
CA CYS A 421 -5.06 38.62 -9.18
C CYS A 421 -5.29 39.86 -8.30
N SER A 422 -6.50 39.96 -7.76
CA SER A 422 -6.82 40.88 -6.68
C SER A 422 -6.63 40.20 -5.32
N PHE A 423 -6.10 40.94 -4.35
CA PHE A 423 -5.82 40.45 -3.00
C PHE A 423 -6.82 41.10 -2.05
N VAL A 424 -7.64 40.29 -1.38
CA VAL A 424 -8.68 40.79 -0.47
C VAL A 424 -8.41 40.23 0.91
N ALA A 425 -8.13 41.12 1.86
CA ALA A 425 -7.95 40.74 3.25
C ALA A 425 -9.30 40.46 3.92
N GLY A 426 -9.41 39.37 4.67
CA GLY A 426 -10.59 39.13 5.49
C GLY A 426 -10.59 37.82 6.26
N ASP A 427 -11.78 37.44 6.71
CA ASP A 427 -12.07 36.31 7.57
C ASP A 427 -13.26 35.54 6.99
N PHE A 428 -12.97 34.38 6.40
CA PHE A 428 -13.97 33.53 5.73
C PHE A 428 -15.01 32.94 6.69
N THR A 429 -14.79 33.04 8.01
CA THR A 429 -15.80 32.68 9.01
C THR A 429 -16.87 33.77 9.20
N ARG A 430 -16.70 34.93 8.54
CA ARG A 430 -17.64 36.06 8.59
C ARG A 430 -18.26 36.38 7.25
N SER A 431 -17.47 36.36 6.17
CA SER A 431 -17.94 36.60 4.81
C SER A 431 -16.89 36.15 3.80
N VAL A 432 -17.28 36.05 2.52
CA VAL A 432 -16.35 35.85 1.41
C VAL A 432 -16.65 36.84 0.28
N PRO A 433 -15.69 37.15 -0.60
CA PRO A 433 -15.91 38.09 -1.70
C PRO A 433 -16.99 37.61 -2.68
N GLU A 434 -17.90 38.50 -3.08
CA GLU A 434 -18.98 38.19 -4.02
C GLU A 434 -18.54 38.20 -5.50
N GLY A 435 -19.37 37.58 -6.35
CA GLY A 435 -19.28 37.70 -7.80
C GLY A 435 -18.25 36.79 -8.48
N GLY A 436 -17.78 35.75 -7.79
CA GLY A 436 -17.04 34.65 -8.39
C GLY A 436 -17.95 33.71 -9.20
N ASP A 437 -17.41 33.16 -10.29
CA ASP A 437 -18.04 32.07 -11.05
C ASP A 437 -17.65 30.71 -10.46
N VAL A 438 -16.42 30.62 -9.93
CA VAL A 438 -15.86 29.46 -9.24
C VAL A 438 -15.27 29.91 -7.90
N TYR A 439 -15.55 29.17 -6.83
CA TYR A 439 -14.94 29.34 -5.52
C TYR A 439 -14.07 28.12 -5.19
N LEU A 440 -12.89 28.35 -4.60
CA LEU A 440 -11.98 27.30 -4.17
C LEU A 440 -11.90 27.28 -2.64
N LEU A 441 -11.94 26.08 -2.08
CA LEU A 441 -11.58 25.78 -0.69
C LEU A 441 -10.57 24.63 -0.73
N SER A 442 -9.29 24.95 -0.60
CA SER A 442 -8.23 23.94 -0.67
C SER A 442 -7.50 23.81 0.66
N ARG A 443 -7.62 22.64 1.31
CA ARG A 443 -7.06 22.38 2.65
C ARG A 443 -7.52 23.44 3.64
N VAL A 444 -8.84 23.64 3.69
CA VAL A 444 -9.48 24.65 4.55
C VAL A 444 -10.45 23.97 5.48
N LEU A 445 -11.35 23.13 4.97
CA LEU A 445 -12.42 22.55 5.78
C LEU A 445 -11.89 21.50 6.76
N HIS A 446 -10.77 20.85 6.44
CA HIS A 446 -10.16 19.89 7.36
C HIS A 446 -9.60 20.51 8.65
N ASP A 447 -9.37 21.83 8.69
CA ASP A 447 -8.89 22.54 9.89
C ASP A 447 -10.00 22.80 10.92
N TRP A 448 -11.27 22.55 10.56
CA TRP A 448 -12.41 23.00 11.34
C TRP A 448 -13.39 21.88 11.69
N ASP A 449 -14.11 22.07 12.79
CA ASP A 449 -15.29 21.28 13.15
C ASP A 449 -16.45 21.45 12.12
N ASP A 450 -17.49 20.63 12.27
CA ASP A 450 -18.63 20.62 11.35
C ASP A 450 -19.46 21.90 11.38
N GLU A 451 -19.57 22.57 12.53
CA GLU A 451 -20.35 23.80 12.68
C GLU A 451 -19.68 24.93 11.89
N ARG A 452 -18.36 25.10 12.08
CA ARG A 452 -17.56 26.08 11.36
C ARG A 452 -17.45 25.76 9.88
N CYS A 453 -17.28 24.48 9.50
CA CYS A 453 -17.35 24.07 8.10
C CYS A 453 -18.66 24.53 7.46
N LEU A 454 -19.79 24.29 8.13
CA LEU A 454 -21.09 24.70 7.64
C LEU A 454 -21.20 26.23 7.51
N THR A 455 -20.70 26.99 8.50
CA THR A 455 -20.65 28.47 8.42
C THR A 455 -19.86 28.95 7.20
N ILE A 456 -18.66 28.42 6.98
CA ILE A 456 -17.80 28.78 5.84
C ILE A 456 -18.49 28.47 4.51
N LEU A 457 -19.05 27.26 4.40
CA LEU A 457 -19.78 26.84 3.21
C LEU A 457 -21.01 27.71 2.96
N GLN A 458 -21.75 28.09 4.00
CA GLN A 458 -22.91 29.00 3.89
C GLN A 458 -22.51 30.40 3.43
N HIS A 459 -21.37 30.93 3.89
CA HIS A 459 -20.85 32.20 3.39
C HIS A 459 -20.48 32.13 1.91
N CYS A 460 -19.84 31.04 1.47
CA CYS A 460 -19.59 30.79 0.05
C CYS A 460 -20.90 30.75 -0.73
N ALA A 461 -21.87 29.98 -0.25
CA ALA A 461 -23.20 29.87 -0.83
C ALA A 461 -23.89 31.23 -0.99
N THR A 462 -23.85 32.10 0.02
CA THR A 462 -24.45 33.44 -0.04
C THR A 462 -23.76 34.35 -1.07
N ALA A 463 -22.43 34.26 -1.21
CA ALA A 463 -21.66 35.06 -2.15
C ALA A 463 -21.72 34.55 -3.61
N MET A 464 -22.14 33.30 -3.79
CA MET A 464 -22.25 32.61 -5.07
C MET A 464 -23.60 32.85 -5.73
N ARG A 465 -23.58 33.17 -7.03
CA ARG A 465 -24.79 33.13 -7.85
C ARG A 465 -25.27 31.68 -8.04
N PRO A 466 -26.58 31.43 -8.23
CA PRO A 466 -27.08 30.12 -8.64
C PRO A 466 -26.31 29.56 -9.85
N GLY A 467 -25.93 28.29 -9.80
CA GLY A 467 -25.15 27.63 -10.84
C GLY A 467 -23.63 27.90 -10.79
N ALA A 468 -23.13 28.79 -9.91
CA ALA A 468 -21.69 28.91 -9.68
C ALA A 468 -21.12 27.63 -9.04
N GLN A 469 -19.84 27.35 -9.29
CA GLN A 469 -19.20 26.11 -8.86
C GLN A 469 -18.34 26.33 -7.62
N LEU A 470 -18.39 25.39 -6.69
CA LEU A 470 -17.49 25.28 -5.54
C LEU A 470 -16.56 24.08 -5.78
N LEU A 471 -15.27 24.31 -5.70
CA LEU A 471 -14.25 23.27 -5.78
C LEU A 471 -13.59 23.13 -4.41
N VAL A 472 -13.69 21.95 -3.83
CA VAL A 472 -13.09 21.61 -2.54
C VAL A 472 -11.95 20.62 -2.78
N VAL A 473 -10.75 20.93 -2.30
CA VAL A 473 -9.58 20.06 -2.43
C VAL A 473 -9.12 19.61 -1.05
N GLU A 474 -9.38 18.34 -0.73
CA GLU A 474 -9.18 17.75 0.61
C GLU A 474 -8.72 16.30 0.51
N ARG A 475 -8.36 15.68 1.64
CA ARG A 475 -8.07 14.24 1.70
C ARG A 475 -9.33 13.50 2.16
N LEU A 476 -9.68 12.43 1.46
CA LEU A 476 -10.88 11.67 1.78
C LEU A 476 -10.57 10.37 2.51
N LEU A 477 -11.27 10.15 3.62
CA LEU A 477 -11.33 8.86 4.29
C LEU A 477 -12.04 7.81 3.42
N PRO A 478 -11.72 6.51 3.55
CA PRO A 478 -10.81 5.90 4.53
C PRO A 478 -9.45 5.50 3.92
N THR A 479 -8.89 6.29 3.00
CA THR A 479 -7.57 5.93 2.43
C THR A 479 -6.51 5.86 3.53
N PRO A 480 -5.53 4.93 3.48
CA PRO A 480 -4.50 4.80 4.53
C PRO A 480 -3.77 6.12 4.82
N THR A 481 -3.49 6.89 3.75
CA THR A 481 -2.89 8.22 3.86
C THR A 481 -3.81 9.21 4.58
N ALA A 482 -5.11 9.24 4.25
CA ALA A 482 -6.06 10.11 4.94
C ALA A 482 -6.24 9.74 6.42
N VAL A 483 -6.24 8.44 6.76
CA VAL A 483 -6.32 7.99 8.17
C VAL A 483 -5.13 8.48 8.99
N ALA A 484 -3.91 8.43 8.43
CA ALA A 484 -2.74 8.98 9.10
C ALA A 484 -2.79 10.51 9.21
N TRP A 485 -3.31 11.19 8.18
CA TRP A 485 -3.50 12.64 8.18
C TRP A 485 -4.55 13.11 9.19
N ASP A 486 -5.60 12.34 9.41
CA ASP A 486 -6.63 12.64 10.40
C ASP A 486 -6.04 12.73 11.82
N VAL A 487 -5.15 11.80 12.17
CA VAL A 487 -4.38 11.88 13.44
C VAL A 487 -3.48 13.11 13.47
N HIS A 488 -2.87 13.49 12.35
CA HIS A 488 -2.10 14.73 12.27
C HIS A 488 -2.97 15.97 12.46
N MET A 489 -4.18 16.01 11.89
CA MET A 489 -5.14 17.12 12.10
C MET A 489 -5.52 17.24 13.57
N LEU A 490 -5.88 16.13 14.21
CA LEU A 490 -6.15 16.09 15.65
C LEU A 490 -4.97 16.64 16.47
N CYS A 491 -3.74 16.25 16.14
CA CYS A 491 -2.55 16.68 16.88
C CYS A 491 -2.20 18.16 16.69
N ASN A 492 -2.37 18.72 15.50
CA ASN A 492 -1.78 20.02 15.16
C ASN A 492 -2.78 21.17 15.06
N VAL A 493 -4.02 20.88 14.72
CA VAL A 493 -5.03 21.93 14.42
C VAL A 493 -6.36 21.71 15.13
N GLY A 494 -6.62 20.49 15.65
CA GLY A 494 -7.90 20.14 16.27
C GLY A 494 -9.03 19.88 15.24
N GLY A 495 -8.66 19.80 13.96
CA GLY A 495 -9.55 19.50 12.85
C GLY A 495 -9.65 17.99 12.58
N GLN A 496 -10.26 17.64 11.44
CA GLN A 496 -10.48 16.25 11.03
C GLN A 496 -10.59 16.10 9.52
N GLU A 497 -10.12 14.96 9.02
CA GLU A 497 -10.41 14.49 7.66
C GLU A 497 -11.81 13.88 7.61
N ARG A 498 -12.44 13.88 6.43
CA ARG A 498 -13.83 13.42 6.26
C ARG A 498 -13.96 12.51 5.05
N ASP A 499 -14.94 11.62 5.07
CA ASP A 499 -15.30 10.83 3.88
C ASP A 499 -16.17 11.65 2.91
N GLU A 500 -16.38 11.09 1.71
CA GLU A 500 -17.17 11.76 0.67
C GLU A 500 -18.63 11.98 1.11
N ASP A 501 -19.22 11.02 1.82
CA ASP A 501 -20.62 11.10 2.27
C ASP A 501 -20.81 12.21 3.31
N HIS A 502 -19.81 12.44 4.16
CA HIS A 502 -19.80 13.52 5.14
C HIS A 502 -19.70 14.88 4.45
N TYR A 503 -18.76 15.06 3.52
CA TYR A 503 -18.70 16.29 2.73
C TYR A 503 -20.00 16.55 1.98
N ARG A 504 -20.62 15.51 1.40
CA ARG A 504 -21.93 15.63 0.73
C ARG A 504 -22.99 16.21 1.66
N ARG A 505 -23.11 15.69 2.89
CA ARG A 505 -24.07 16.19 3.89
C ARG A 505 -23.81 17.64 4.27
N LEU A 506 -22.55 18.06 4.41
CA LEU A 506 -22.20 19.45 4.71
C LEU A 506 -22.56 20.39 3.56
N LEU A 507 -22.23 20.00 2.32
CA LEU A 507 -22.53 20.74 1.11
C LEU A 507 -24.04 20.90 0.89
N GLU A 508 -24.82 19.82 1.05
CA GLU A 508 -26.29 19.84 0.94
C GLU A 508 -26.91 20.82 1.94
N LYS A 509 -26.49 20.75 3.21
CA LYS A 509 -26.98 21.66 4.27
C LYS A 509 -26.62 23.13 4.01
N ALA A 510 -25.54 23.40 3.29
CA ALA A 510 -25.13 24.75 2.91
C ALA A 510 -25.80 25.26 1.63
N GLY A 511 -26.61 24.44 0.96
CA GLY A 511 -27.33 24.81 -0.26
C GLY A 511 -26.51 24.61 -1.53
N PHE A 512 -25.71 23.55 -1.59
CA PHE A 512 -25.07 23.06 -2.81
C PHE A 512 -25.73 21.77 -3.29
N THR A 513 -25.68 21.54 -4.60
CA THR A 513 -26.18 20.35 -5.30
C THR A 513 -25.12 19.83 -6.27
N VAL A 514 -25.31 18.62 -6.81
CA VAL A 514 -24.46 17.99 -7.86
C VAL A 514 -23.01 17.82 -7.44
N TRP A 515 -22.59 16.58 -7.18
CA TRP A 515 -21.25 16.26 -6.70
C TRP A 515 -20.53 15.29 -7.62
N THR A 516 -19.27 15.61 -7.91
CA THR A 516 -18.30 14.68 -8.50
C THR A 516 -17.01 14.73 -7.69
N SER A 517 -16.34 13.60 -7.57
CA SER A 517 -15.04 13.47 -6.91
C SER A 517 -14.01 12.92 -7.88
N HIS A 518 -12.80 13.49 -7.86
CA HIS A 518 -11.66 13.04 -8.66
C HIS A 518 -10.43 12.88 -7.78
N ALA A 519 -9.72 11.75 -7.91
CA ALA A 519 -8.46 11.55 -7.20
C ALA A 519 -7.37 12.48 -7.74
N LEU A 520 -6.53 13.01 -6.83
CA LEU A 520 -5.40 13.87 -7.10
C LEU A 520 -4.09 13.23 -6.58
N PRO A 521 -2.91 13.68 -7.04
CA PRO A 521 -1.63 13.28 -6.50
C PRO A 521 -1.53 13.49 -4.99
N LEU A 522 -0.57 12.80 -4.37
CA LEU A 522 -0.31 12.82 -2.94
C LEU A 522 -1.51 12.37 -2.07
N GLY A 523 -2.54 11.72 -2.64
CA GLY A 523 -3.68 11.17 -1.90
C GLY A 523 -4.76 12.20 -1.52
N ALA A 524 -4.88 13.27 -2.31
CA ALA A 524 -5.98 14.23 -2.19
C ALA A 524 -7.08 13.94 -3.20
N SER A 525 -8.19 14.66 -3.08
CA SER A 525 -9.33 14.58 -3.97
C SER A 525 -9.86 15.98 -4.28
N LEU A 526 -10.36 16.17 -5.50
CA LEU A 526 -11.14 17.32 -5.91
C LEU A 526 -12.62 16.96 -5.84
N ILE A 527 -13.38 17.59 -4.96
CA ILE A 527 -14.83 17.56 -4.93
C ILE A 527 -15.34 18.81 -5.64
N SER A 528 -16.21 18.62 -6.63
CA SER A 528 -16.93 19.70 -7.28
C SER A 528 -18.38 19.72 -6.80
N ALA A 529 -18.89 20.89 -6.43
CA ALA A 529 -20.29 21.13 -6.10
C ALA A 529 -20.83 22.36 -6.83
N VAL A 530 -22.14 22.45 -7.03
CA VAL A 530 -22.80 23.58 -7.69
C VAL A 530 -23.74 24.29 -6.73
N ARG A 531 -23.78 25.62 -6.76
CA ARG A 531 -24.74 26.40 -5.98
C ARG A 531 -26.16 26.10 -6.46
N ALA A 532 -27.01 25.62 -5.55
CA ALA A 532 -28.40 25.29 -5.86
C ALA A 532 -29.17 26.49 -6.43
N THR A 533 -30.07 26.21 -7.38
CA THR A 533 -31.09 27.19 -7.80
C THR A 533 -32.18 27.25 -6.73
N PRO A 534 -32.64 28.45 -6.31
CA PRO A 534 -33.70 28.61 -5.32
C PRO A 534 -35.00 27.88 -5.66
#